data_AF-A0A151R6Q5-F1
#
_entry.id   AF-A0A151R6Q5-F1
#
_cell.length_a   1.000
_cell.length_b   1.000
_cell.length_c   1.000
_cell.angle_alpha   90.00
_cell.angle_beta   90.00
_cell.angle_gamma   90.00
#
_symmetry.space_group_name_H-M   'P 1'
#
loop_
_entity.id
_entity.type
_entity.pdbx_description
1 polymer ?
#
loop_
_entity_poly.entity_id
_entity_poly.type
_entity_poly.pdbx_seq_one_letter_code
_entity_poly.pdbx_strand_id
1 'polypeptide(L)'
;MEINAMRKSHRICDSSVSKFIRLEPCRPDERVYMGGPSDPPFFYVYQCLFRDLGVCLPFSQFEYDFLNFINSAPCQLHPNSWGFLRAF
;
A
#
# COMPACT_ATOMS: atom_id res chain seq x y z
N MET A 1 -4.90 -8.41 -13.71
CA MET A 1 -5.68 -7.15 -13.84
C MET A 1 -4.69 -6.00 -13.76
N GLU A 2 -4.56 -5.21 -14.83
CA GLU A 2 -3.41 -4.33 -15.06
C GLU A 2 -3.30 -3.19 -14.03
N ILE A 3 -2.13 -3.02 -13.42
CA ILE A 3 -1.82 -1.85 -12.57
C ILE A 3 -2.03 -0.52 -13.29
N ASN A 4 -1.86 -0.52 -14.60
CA ASN A 4 -2.15 0.62 -15.45
C ASN A 4 -3.64 1.00 -15.41
N ALA A 5 -4.55 0.03 -15.35
CA ALA A 5 -5.98 0.29 -15.19
C ALA A 5 -6.29 0.83 -13.79
N MET A 6 -5.62 0.31 -12.75
CA MET A 6 -5.75 0.82 -11.38
C MET A 6 -5.31 2.28 -11.25
N ARG A 7 -4.15 2.64 -11.81
CA ARG A 7 -3.64 4.04 -11.80
C ARG A 7 -4.57 5.02 -12.52
N LYS A 8 -5.26 4.56 -13.56
CA LYS A 8 -6.21 5.39 -14.33
C LYS A 8 -7.53 5.63 -13.60
N SER A 9 -7.94 4.67 -12.76
CA SER A 9 -9.27 4.67 -12.13
C SER A 9 -9.27 5.11 -10.67
N HIS A 10 -8.14 4.98 -9.97
CA HIS A 10 -8.06 5.25 -8.53
C HIS A 10 -6.87 6.16 -8.20
N ARG A 11 -7.06 7.01 -7.19
CA ARG A 11 -5.99 7.88 -6.68
C ARG A 11 -5.08 7.10 -5.75
N ILE A 12 -4.01 6.53 -6.30
CA ILE A 12 -3.07 5.68 -5.53
C ILE A 12 -2.06 6.50 -4.72
N CYS A 13 -1.68 7.67 -5.22
CA CYS A 13 -0.74 8.56 -4.55
C CYS A 13 -1.01 10.02 -4.89
N ASP A 14 -0.51 10.92 -4.04
CA ASP A 14 -0.54 12.35 -4.31
C ASP A 14 0.32 12.70 -5.53
N SER A 15 -0.15 13.67 -6.32
CA SER A 15 0.54 14.12 -7.52
C SER A 15 1.98 14.57 -7.25
N SER A 16 2.24 15.18 -6.09
CA SER A 16 3.56 15.68 -5.67
C SER A 16 4.59 14.57 -5.48
N VAL A 17 4.14 13.36 -5.08
CA VAL A 17 5.02 12.21 -4.84
C VAL A 17 4.99 11.16 -5.96
N SER A 18 4.05 11.27 -6.91
CA SER A 18 3.81 10.27 -7.95
C SER A 18 5.06 9.87 -8.75
N LYS A 19 5.99 10.81 -8.99
CA LYS A 19 7.26 10.58 -9.69
C LYS A 19 8.28 9.75 -8.92
N PHE A 20 8.11 9.61 -7.60
CA PHE A 20 9.00 8.86 -6.71
C PHE A 20 8.48 7.46 -6.40
N ILE A 21 7.25 7.11 -6.82
CA ILE A 21 6.60 5.85 -6.47
C ILE A 21 6.41 4.99 -7.72
N ARG A 22 6.94 3.77 -7.66
CA ARG A 22 6.69 2.73 -8.66
C ARG A 22 5.76 1.67 -8.10
N LEU A 23 4.72 1.32 -8.85
CA LEU A 23 3.79 0.24 -8.51
C LEU A 23 3.98 -0.89 -9.51
N GLU A 24 4.16 -2.10 -8.99
CA GLU A 24 4.40 -3.30 -9.77
C GLU A 24 3.51 -4.45 -9.28
N PRO A 25 3.10 -5.38 -10.17
CA PRO A 25 2.28 -6.50 -9.75
C PRO A 25 3.19 -7.51 -9.07
N CYS A 26 2.74 -8.07 -7.95
CA CYS A 26 3.46 -9.15 -7.30
C CYS A 26 3.55 -10.34 -8.28
N ARG A 27 4.73 -10.93 -8.40
CA ARG A 27 4.91 -12.14 -9.20
C ARG A 27 4.30 -13.35 -8.46
N PRO A 28 3.82 -14.38 -9.18
CA PRO A 28 3.24 -15.57 -8.54
C PRO A 28 4.18 -16.30 -7.57
N ASP A 29 5.48 -16.16 -7.75
CA ASP A 29 6.54 -16.78 -6.93
C ASP A 29 7.02 -15.88 -5.77
N GLU A 30 6.55 -14.64 -5.68
CA GLU A 30 6.95 -13.72 -4.62
C GLU A 30 6.31 -14.05 -3.27
N ARG A 31 7.14 -13.96 -2.24
CA ARG A 31 6.73 -14.16 -0.85
C ARG A 31 6.42 -12.82 -0.19
N VAL A 32 5.12 -12.49 -0.14
CA VAL A 32 4.54 -11.19 0.27
C VAL A 32 4.63 -10.92 1.79
N TYR A 33 5.68 -11.38 2.46
CA TYR A 33 5.87 -11.21 3.91
C TYR A 33 7.26 -10.69 4.31
N MET A 34 8.20 -10.55 3.37
CA MET A 34 9.51 -9.96 3.63
C MET A 34 9.74 -8.76 2.72
N GLY A 35 9.75 -7.56 3.31
CA GLY A 35 10.53 -6.47 2.75
C GLY A 35 12.01 -6.79 2.99
N GLY A 36 12.76 -7.07 1.92
CA GLY A 36 14.21 -7.29 2.02
C GLY A 36 14.98 -5.97 1.94
N PRO A 37 16.28 -5.97 2.32
CA PRO A 37 17.17 -4.84 2.03
C PRO A 37 17.23 -4.69 0.51
N SER A 38 16.48 -3.72 0.00
CA SER A 38 16.28 -3.45 -1.42
C SER A 38 16.62 -2.00 -1.69
N ASP A 39 17.22 -1.76 -2.84
CA ASP A 39 17.50 -0.44 -3.36
C ASP A 39 16.94 -0.35 -4.79
N PRO A 40 15.87 0.42 -5.03
CA PRO A 40 15.13 1.25 -4.06
C PRO A 40 14.30 0.42 -3.06
N PRO A 41 13.96 1.00 -1.88
CA PRO A 41 13.13 0.33 -0.89
C PRO A 41 11.71 0.10 -1.43
N PHE A 42 11.13 -1.05 -1.10
CA PHE A 42 9.75 -1.38 -1.44
C PHE A 42 9.00 -2.02 -0.27
N PHE A 43 7.68 -2.02 -0.38
CA PHE A 43 6.79 -2.76 0.51
C PHE A 43 5.65 -3.35 -0.30
N TYR A 44 5.05 -4.42 0.23
CA TYR A 44 3.86 -5.01 -0.35
C TYR A 44 2.59 -4.41 0.26
N VAL A 45 1.53 -4.40 -0.53
CA VAL A 45 0.22 -3.87 -0.11
C VAL A 45 -0.88 -4.54 -0.93
N TYR A 46 -2.03 -4.80 -0.32
CA TYR A 46 -3.17 -5.36 -1.05
C TYR A 46 -3.80 -4.32 -1.98
N GLN A 47 -4.14 -4.75 -3.19
CA GLN A 47 -4.79 -3.88 -4.18
C GLN A 47 -6.12 -3.28 -3.67
N CYS A 48 -6.87 -4.00 -2.84
CA CYS A 48 -8.15 -3.55 -2.30
C CYS A 48 -8.03 -2.31 -1.40
N LEU A 49 -6.87 -2.04 -0.81
CA LEU A 49 -6.67 -0.83 0.00
C LEU A 49 -6.82 0.44 -0.85
N PHE A 50 -6.30 0.43 -2.08
CA PHE A 50 -6.45 1.54 -3.01
C PHE A 50 -7.82 1.56 -3.67
N ARG A 51 -8.28 0.38 -4.11
CA ARG A 51 -9.52 0.26 -4.89
C ARG A 51 -10.76 0.49 -4.04
N ASP A 52 -10.84 -0.18 -2.90
CA ASP A 52 -12.07 -0.30 -2.10
C ASP A 52 -12.01 0.60 -0.85
N LEU A 53 -10.83 0.79 -0.25
CA LEU A 53 -10.68 1.56 1.00
C LEU A 53 -10.18 3.00 0.79
N GLY A 54 -9.85 3.38 -0.45
CA GLY A 54 -9.42 4.74 -0.81
C GLY A 54 -8.11 5.19 -0.15
N VAL A 55 -7.27 4.25 0.30
CA VAL A 55 -5.92 4.54 0.79
C VAL A 55 -5.15 5.25 -0.32
N CYS A 56 -4.33 6.24 0.05
CA CYS A 56 -3.54 7.03 -0.89
C CYS A 56 -2.15 7.26 -0.28
N LEU A 57 -1.10 7.20 -1.10
CA LEU A 57 0.28 7.43 -0.66
C LEU A 57 0.69 8.91 -0.80
N PRO A 58 1.57 9.43 0.08
CA PRO A 58 2.05 8.76 1.30
C PRO A 58 0.89 8.53 2.27
N PHE A 59 1.02 7.52 3.13
CA PHE A 59 0.03 7.27 4.19
C PHE A 59 -0.22 8.56 4.98
N SER A 60 -1.44 8.75 5.47
CA SER A 60 -1.70 9.81 6.43
C SER A 60 -0.86 9.61 7.68
N GLN A 61 -0.62 10.70 8.42
CA GLN A 61 0.12 10.65 9.68
C GLN A 61 -0.47 9.60 10.63
N PHE A 62 -1.80 9.54 10.72
CA PHE A 62 -2.50 8.55 11.54
C PHE A 62 -2.25 7.10 11.10
N GLU A 63 -2.40 6.80 9.81
CA GLU A 63 -2.16 5.44 9.29
C GLU A 63 -0.70 5.01 9.52
N TYR A 64 0.25 5.93 9.31
CA TYR A 64 1.66 5.69 9.56
C TYR A 64 1.94 5.44 11.04
N ASP A 65 1.44 6.30 11.93
CA ASP A 65 1.63 6.17 13.37
C ASP A 65 0.99 4.90 13.92
N PHE A 66 -0.18 4.52 13.40
CA PHE A 66 -0.84 3.28 13.76
C PHE A 66 0.00 2.05 13.37
N LEU A 67 0.44 1.98 12.10
CA LEU A 67 1.28 0.88 11.62
C LEU A 67 2.58 0.76 12.41
N ASN A 68 3.19 1.90 12.75
CA ASN A 68 4.39 1.95 13.58
C ASN A 68 4.10 1.50 15.02
N PHE A 69 2.99 1.93 15.61
CA PHE A 69 2.57 1.55 16.96
C PHE A 69 2.36 0.03 17.09
N ILE A 70 1.72 -0.60 16.10
CA ILE A 70 1.53 -2.06 16.08
C ILE A 70 2.73 -2.83 15.47
N ASN A 71 3.80 -2.12 15.10
CA ASN A 71 5.00 -2.66 14.47
C ASN A 71 4.69 -3.62 13.30
N SER A 72 3.81 -3.20 12.38
CA SER A 72 3.34 -4.02 11.26
C SER A 72 3.45 -3.28 9.94
N ALA A 73 3.85 -3.99 8.88
CA ALA A 73 3.83 -3.50 7.52
C ALA A 73 2.41 -3.49 6.93
N PRO A 74 2.12 -2.67 5.90
CA PRO A 74 0.80 -2.62 5.29
C PRO A 74 0.24 -3.96 4.81
N CYS A 75 1.08 -4.85 4.28
CA CYS A 75 0.67 -6.19 3.84
C CYS A 75 0.35 -7.17 4.99
N GLN A 76 0.80 -6.91 6.21
CA GLN A 76 0.59 -7.80 7.35
C GLN A 76 -0.80 -7.63 7.97
N LEU A 77 -1.45 -6.49 7.76
CA LEU A 77 -2.82 -6.27 8.16
C LEU A 77 -3.79 -6.83 7.11
N HIS A 78 -4.73 -7.66 7.55
CA HIS A 78 -5.80 -8.14 6.70
C HIS A 78 -6.64 -6.96 6.16
N PRO A 79 -7.19 -7.01 4.93
CA PRO A 79 -8.02 -5.95 4.38
C PRO A 79 -9.17 -5.49 5.31
N ASN A 80 -9.78 -6.40 6.06
CA ASN A 80 -10.80 -6.05 7.05
C ASN A 80 -10.23 -5.19 8.20
N SER A 81 -9.04 -5.50 8.69
CA SER A 81 -8.35 -4.71 9.73
C SER A 81 -7.99 -3.31 9.21
N TRP A 82 -7.60 -3.20 7.95
CA TRP A 82 -7.45 -1.90 7.27
C TRP A 82 -8.78 -1.15 7.17
N GLY A 83 -9.87 -1.84 6.86
CA GLY A 83 -11.21 -1.25 6.85
C GLY A 83 -11.58 -0.65 8.22
N PHE A 84 -11.27 -1.35 9.31
CA PHE A 84 -11.45 -0.81 10.66
C PHE A 84 -10.58 0.42 10.90
N LEU A 85 -9.30 0.39 10.54
CA LEU A 85 -8.41 1.55 10.67
C LEU A 85 -8.96 2.78 9.95
N ARG A 86 -9.53 2.61 8.75
CA ARG A 86 -10.08 3.69 7.91
C ARG A 86 -11.40 4.26 8.43
N ALA A 87 -12.06 3.60 9.38
CA ALA A 87 -13.31 4.07 9.96
C ALA A 87 -13.10 5.09 11.10
N PHE A 88 -11.87 5.25 11.58
CA PHE A 88 -11.45 6.25 12.56
C PHE A 88 -10.72 7.41 11.88
#